data_AF-A0A1E4SKV4-F1
#
_entry.id   AF-A0A1E4SKV4-F1
#
_cell.length_a   1.000
_cell.length_b   1.000
_cell.length_c   1.000
_cell.angle_alpha   90.00
_cell.angle_beta   90.00
_cell.angle_gamma   90.00
#
_symmetry.space_group_name_H-M   'P 1'
#
loop_
_entity.id
_entity.type
_entity.pdbx_description
1 polymer ?
#
loop_
_entity_poly.entity_id
_entity_poly.type
_entity_poly.pdbx_seq_one_letter_code
_entity_poly.pdbx_strand_id
1 'polypeptide(L)'
;MAQGKLKLKPSSGPGRAAKKAHASKKAAPRIIKPKRTQAKDALKLTKIHQGQLMSSTEKLIASRVGHLEIIKGSRRQVEKAAKEQAKKK
;
A
#
# COMPACT_ATOMS: atom_id res chain seq x y z
N MET A 1 -28.12 -41.77 48.10
CA MET A 1 -26.93 -41.15 47.48
C MET A 1 -27.33 -39.80 46.90
N ALA A 2 -27.21 -38.73 47.70
CA ALA A 2 -27.64 -37.40 47.31
C ALA A 2 -26.74 -36.85 46.19
N GLN A 3 -27.30 -36.62 45.00
CA GLN A 3 -26.63 -35.87 43.94
C GLN A 3 -26.62 -34.38 44.34
N GLY A 4 -25.53 -33.96 44.98
CA GLY A 4 -25.28 -32.55 45.27
C GLY A 4 -25.21 -31.73 43.97
N LYS A 5 -25.85 -30.56 43.99
CA LYS A 5 -25.94 -29.62 42.88
C LYS A 5 -24.53 -29.10 42.51
N LEU A 6 -23.94 -29.60 41.43
CA LEU A 6 -22.70 -29.05 40.87
C LEU A 6 -22.97 -27.62 40.36
N LYS A 7 -22.52 -26.62 41.13
CA LYS A 7 -22.51 -25.22 40.69
C LYS A 7 -21.47 -25.07 39.57
N LEU A 8 -21.88 -25.27 38.32
CA LEU A 8 -21.08 -24.86 37.17
C LEU A 8 -20.92 -23.33 37.24
N LYS A 9 -19.69 -22.85 37.44
CA LYS A 9 -19.38 -21.43 37.32
C LYS A 9 -19.81 -20.95 35.93
N PRO A 10 -20.50 -19.81 35.79
CA PRO A 10 -20.83 -19.27 34.48
C PRO A 10 -19.52 -18.96 33.74
N SER A 11 -19.30 -19.67 32.64
CA SER A 11 -18.19 -19.40 31.71
C SER A 11 -18.51 -18.14 30.90
N SER A 12 -18.53 -17.00 31.57
CA SER A 12 -18.70 -15.69 30.93
C SER A 12 -18.01 -14.60 31.76
N GLY A 13 -16.72 -14.78 32.01
CA GLY A 13 -15.84 -13.65 32.34
C GLY A 13 -15.47 -12.87 31.08
N PRO A 14 -14.96 -11.63 31.19
CA PRO A 14 -14.58 -10.75 30.07
C PRO A 14 -13.32 -11.22 29.30
N GLY A 15 -13.05 -12.53 29.31
CA GLY A 15 -11.84 -13.16 28.79
C GLY A 15 -12.09 -14.12 27.64
N ARG A 16 -13.27 -14.14 27.01
CA ARG A 16 -13.43 -14.85 25.73
C ARG A 16 -12.81 -13.99 24.64
N ALA A 17 -11.48 -13.95 24.61
CA ALA A 17 -10.74 -13.54 23.43
C ALA A 17 -11.21 -14.45 22.29
N ALA A 18 -11.99 -13.89 21.35
CA ALA A 18 -12.25 -14.53 20.08
C ALA A 18 -10.90 -15.07 19.58
N LYS A 19 -10.84 -16.37 19.24
CA LYS A 19 -9.65 -17.01 18.65
C LYS A 19 -9.13 -16.03 17.59
N LYS A 20 -8.05 -15.30 17.90
CA LYS A 20 -7.40 -14.47 16.90
C LYS A 20 -7.08 -15.43 15.78
N ALA A 21 -7.71 -15.27 14.62
CA ALA A 21 -7.47 -16.13 13.49
C ALA A 21 -5.95 -16.08 13.24
N HIS A 22 -5.26 -17.14 13.63
CA HIS A 22 -3.83 -17.27 13.42
C HIS A 22 -3.68 -17.57 11.95
N ALA A 23 -3.64 -16.53 11.11
CA ALA A 23 -2.94 -16.66 9.85
C ALA A 23 -1.56 -17.28 10.17
N SER A 24 -1.22 -18.37 9.49
CA SER A 24 -0.04 -19.15 9.86
C SER A 24 1.18 -18.22 9.87
N LYS A 25 1.94 -18.21 10.99
CA LYS A 25 3.14 -17.35 11.12
C LYS A 25 4.17 -17.61 10.02
N LYS A 26 4.08 -18.75 9.34
CA LYS A 26 4.91 -19.14 8.19
C LYS A 26 4.56 -18.39 6.90
N ALA A 27 3.28 -18.04 6.69
CA ALA A 27 2.83 -17.30 5.51
C ALA A 27 2.90 -15.77 5.68
N ALA A 28 3.13 -15.29 6.91
CA ALA A 28 3.27 -13.86 7.15
C ALA A 28 4.63 -13.35 6.63
N PRO A 29 4.67 -12.19 5.95
CA PRO A 29 5.92 -11.59 5.50
C PRO A 29 6.82 -11.30 6.69
N ARG A 30 8.10 -11.67 6.60
CA ARG A 30 9.09 -11.43 7.65
C ARG A 30 9.41 -9.94 7.72
N ILE A 31 9.02 -9.31 8.82
CA ILE A 31 9.33 -7.89 9.06
C ILE A 31 10.75 -7.79 9.64
N ILE A 32 11.74 -7.50 8.79
CA ILE A 32 13.13 -7.30 9.19
C ILE A 32 13.33 -5.82 9.56
N LYS A 33 13.34 -5.51 10.86
CA LYS A 33 13.61 -4.15 11.35
C LYS A 33 15.05 -4.03 11.83
N PRO A 34 15.71 -2.87 11.60
CA PRO A 34 17.02 -2.60 12.16
C PRO A 34 16.93 -2.53 13.69
N LYS A 35 17.87 -3.19 14.37
CA LYS A 35 17.95 -3.20 15.84
C LYS A 35 18.85 -2.08 16.38
N ARG A 36 19.94 -1.76 15.66
CA ARG A 36 20.91 -0.71 16.01
C ARG A 36 20.31 0.69 15.82
N THR A 37 20.67 1.62 16.70
CA THR A 37 20.15 3.00 16.70
C THR A 37 20.46 3.72 15.39
N GLN A 38 21.72 3.74 14.96
CA GLN A 38 22.16 4.36 13.70
C GLN A 38 21.37 3.83 12.49
N ALA A 39 21.12 2.52 12.42
CA ALA A 39 20.38 1.91 11.33
C ALA A 39 18.88 2.25 11.35
N LYS A 40 18.31 2.55 12.52
CA LYS A 40 16.93 3.05 12.63
C LYS A 40 16.82 4.47 12.06
N ASP A 41 17.81 5.31 12.33
CA ASP A 41 17.80 6.69 11.85
C ASP A 41 18.08 6.76 10.35
N ALA A 42 19.01 5.95 9.84
CA ALA A 42 19.19 5.76 8.40
C ALA A 42 17.88 5.34 7.71
N LEU A 43 17.14 4.38 8.27
CA LEU A 43 15.85 3.93 7.71
C LEU A 43 14.79 5.05 7.67
N LYS A 44 14.80 5.98 8.64
CA LYS A 44 13.90 7.14 8.61
C LYS A 44 14.29 8.09 7.49
N LEU A 45 15.58 8.38 7.35
CA LEU A 45 16.11 9.24 6.30
C LEU A 45 15.82 8.66 4.90
N THR A 46 16.04 7.36 4.69
CA THR A 46 15.76 6.73 3.39
C THR A 46 14.29 6.88 2.99
N LYS A 47 13.35 6.78 3.93
CA LYS A 47 11.91 6.95 3.64
C LYS A 47 11.59 8.38 3.22
N ILE A 48 12.15 9.36 3.90
CA ILE A 48 11.96 10.78 3.58
C ILE A 48 12.50 11.06 2.18
N HIS A 49 13.73 10.61 1.90
CA HIS A 49 14.38 10.81 0.60
C HIS A 49 13.60 10.14 -0.54
N GLN A 50 13.10 8.92 -0.33
CA GLN A 50 12.28 8.22 -1.32
C GLN A 50 10.98 9.00 -1.62
N GLY A 51 10.28 9.50 -0.60
CA GLY A 51 9.07 10.30 -0.79
C GLY A 51 9.33 11.60 -1.55
N GLN A 52 10.43 12.30 -1.23
CA GLN A 52 10.83 13.53 -1.92
C GLN A 52 11.23 13.28 -3.37
N LEU A 53 12.00 12.22 -3.63
CA LEU A 53 12.38 11.81 -4.99
C LEU A 53 11.15 11.51 -5.84
N MET A 54 10.21 10.72 -5.32
CA MET A 54 8.96 10.42 -6.04
C MET A 54 8.18 11.69 -6.37
N SER A 55 7.93 12.57 -5.38
CA SER A 55 7.22 13.83 -5.61
C SER A 55 7.91 14.72 -6.65
N SER A 56 9.25 14.81 -6.62
CA SER A 56 10.02 15.59 -7.59
C SER A 56 9.90 14.99 -9.00
N THR A 57 10.00 13.67 -9.13
CA THR A 57 9.86 12.98 -10.42
C THR A 57 8.44 13.09 -10.96
N GLU A 58 7.40 12.98 -10.13
CA GLU A 58 6.01 13.15 -10.54
C GLU A 58 5.75 14.56 -11.08
N LYS A 59 6.28 15.60 -10.41
CA LYS A 59 6.20 16.98 -10.90
C LYS A 59 6.92 17.16 -12.25
N LEU A 60 8.11 16.57 -12.41
CA LEU A 60 8.87 16.65 -13.65
C LEU A 60 8.18 15.92 -14.81
N ILE A 61 7.59 14.76 -14.53
CA ILE A 61 6.80 14.02 -15.52
C ILE A 61 5.56 14.83 -15.89
N ALA A 62 4.84 15.38 -14.91
CA ALA A 62 3.64 16.18 -15.16
C ALA A 62 3.95 17.44 -15.98
N SER A 63 5.03 18.16 -15.67
CA SER A 63 5.44 19.34 -16.46
C SER A 63 5.82 18.97 -17.89
N ARG A 64 6.55 17.87 -18.06
CA ARG A 64 6.93 17.37 -19.39
C ARG A 64 5.72 16.89 -20.19
N VAL A 65 4.81 16.13 -19.57
CA VAL A 65 3.58 15.65 -20.23
C VAL A 65 2.68 16.83 -20.59
N GLY A 66 2.43 17.76 -19.67
CA GLY A 66 1.64 18.96 -19.96
C GLY A 66 2.24 19.81 -21.08
N HIS A 67 3.56 20.01 -21.07
CA HIS A 67 4.24 20.71 -22.17
C HIS A 67 4.13 19.95 -23.51
N LEU A 68 4.23 18.62 -23.48
CA LEU A 68 4.05 17.78 -24.67
C LEU A 68 2.61 17.81 -25.19
N GLU A 69 1.60 17.91 -24.32
CA GLU A 69 0.21 18.08 -24.73
C GLU A 69 -0.01 19.42 -25.44
N ILE A 70 0.70 20.47 -25.03
CA ILE A 70 0.67 21.77 -25.73
C ILE A 70 1.34 21.67 -27.11
N ILE A 71 2.51 21.03 -27.20
CA ILE A 71 3.26 20.96 -28.47
C ILE A 71 2.67 19.96 -29.46
N LYS A 72 2.34 18.76 -29.00
CA LYS A 72 1.94 17.63 -29.84
C LYS A 72 0.43 17.40 -29.87
N GLY A 73 -0.32 18.05 -28.99
CA GLY A 73 -1.74 17.75 -28.76
C GLY A 73 -1.95 16.59 -27.79
N SER A 74 -3.15 16.51 -27.22
CA SER A 74 -3.53 15.40 -26.35
C SER A 74 -3.52 14.07 -27.11
N ARG A 75 -3.29 12.96 -26.39
CA ARG A 75 -3.29 11.61 -27.00
C ARG A 75 -4.55 11.34 -27.84
N ARG A 76 -5.71 11.77 -27.38
CA ARG A 76 -6.99 11.61 -28.10
C ARG A 76 -7.02 12.39 -29.42
N GLN A 77 -6.46 13.60 -29.45
CA GLN A 77 -6.38 14.41 -30.67
C GLN A 77 -5.40 13.78 -31.66
N VAL A 78 -4.23 13.34 -31.20
CA VAL A 78 -3.23 12.65 -32.03
C VAL A 78 -3.80 11.37 -32.63
N GLU A 79 -4.46 10.53 -31.82
CA GLU A 79 -5.10 9.29 -32.29
C GLU A 79 -6.23 9.57 -33.28
N LYS A 80 -7.02 10.63 -33.07
CA LYS A 80 -8.08 11.03 -34.00
C LYS A 80 -7.52 11.54 -35.33
N ALA A 81 -6.51 12.41 -35.28
CA ALA A 81 -5.80 12.91 -36.46
C ALA A 81 -5.15 11.78 -37.25
N ALA A 82 -4.52 10.81 -36.57
CA ALA A 82 -3.92 9.64 -37.22
C ALA A 82 -4.98 8.76 -37.93
N LYS A 83 -6.14 8.53 -37.29
CA LYS A 83 -7.26 7.81 -37.90
C LYS A 83 -7.85 8.55 -39.11
N GLU A 84 -7.96 9.88 -39.04
CA GLU A 84 -8.45 10.70 -40.15
C GLU A 84 -7.47 10.72 -41.32
N GLN A 85 -6.16 10.78 -41.07
CA GLN A 85 -5.13 10.64 -42.10
C GLN A 85 -5.13 9.25 -42.75
N ALA A 86 -5.32 8.18 -41.95
CA ALA A 86 -5.39 6.82 -42.46
C ALA A 86 -6.64 6.54 -43.31
N LYS A 87 -7.73 7.30 -43.12
CA LYS A 87 -8.94 7.24 -43.97
C LYS A 87 -8.85 8.07 -45.25
N LYS A 88 -7.92 9.03 -45.30
CA LYS A 88 -7.68 9.90 -46.46
C LYS A 88 -6.63 9.33 -47.44
N LYS A 89 -5.79 8.40 -46.97
CA LYS A 89 -4.97 7.53 -47.80
C LYS A 89 -5.77 6.33 -48.26
#